data_AF-A0A2M8K0B4-F1
#
_entry.id   AF-A0A2M8K0B4-F1
#
_cell.length_a   1.000
_cell.length_b   1.000
_cell.length_c   1.000
_cell.angle_alpha   90.00
_cell.angle_beta   90.00
_cell.angle_gamma   90.00
#
_symmetry.space_group_name_H-M   'P 1'
#
loop_
_entity.id
_entity.type
_entity.pdbx_description
1 polymer ?
#
loop_
_entity_poly.entity_id
_entity_poly.type
_entity_poly.pdbx_seq_one_letter_code
_entity_poly.pdbx_strand_id
1 'polypeptide(L)'
;QEWSYTLDTTAPTNKVESLTFSKDTGSSTTDLITNQESQTVTGTLINALAEGESLWILQNETSFWVDASGAVDGKAVNLGELQLESGTHTVKAQVRDTAGNVSKEQEWTYTLDTTDPTAAEENPIIVDISNGAGTGTLDAGDTVTISFSEAVKVGDLFSSEADLSQFALTNSHTWGVGATVKAVDATDDGYAASYTITLGTGATVKYGDAVTTAAGATEDRAGNENTDNVQVLYDPTVVVFNLTSGESSDHSGRVFDANTSYTIYLVVDSVATGSSTLATGSRWGGWGSIGRDDMVVLVGSDGAVKGKYNNDVTNVWANSYGVYWQSARARVVAFSKSGLEKRGVGSTASNVRLAEVGQSAWASVPNQERGANFSENYKTALPTSIANSQPMS
;
A
#
# COMPACT_ATOMS: atom_id res chain seq x y z
N GLN A 1 -5.57 0.67 80.13
CA GLN A 1 -4.51 0.69 79.10
C GLN A 1 -4.99 1.65 78.05
N GLU A 2 -4.37 2.83 77.94
CA GLU A 2 -4.72 3.82 76.92
C GLU A 2 -3.95 3.48 75.65
N TRP A 3 -4.64 3.45 74.51
CA TRP A 3 -4.04 3.33 73.20
C TRP A 3 -4.06 4.71 72.56
N SER A 4 -2.89 5.26 72.22
CA SER A 4 -2.78 6.46 71.39
C SER A 4 -2.64 6.06 69.93
N TYR A 5 -3.40 6.72 69.05
CA TYR A 5 -3.31 6.59 67.60
C TYR A 5 -2.99 7.96 67.00
N THR A 6 -2.04 8.00 66.06
CA THR A 6 -1.72 9.18 65.26
C THR A 6 -2.09 8.86 63.83
N LEU A 7 -3.00 9.64 63.25
CA LEU A 7 -3.32 9.60 61.83
C LEU A 7 -2.32 10.46 61.08
N ASP A 8 -1.61 9.87 60.13
CA ASP A 8 -0.80 10.59 59.16
C ASP A 8 -1.51 10.57 57.80
N THR A 9 -1.72 11.74 57.22
CA THR A 9 -2.34 11.94 55.90
C THR A 9 -1.42 12.70 54.94
N THR A 10 -0.14 12.86 55.28
CA THR A 10 0.78 13.71 54.53
C THR A 10 1.51 12.87 53.49
N ALA A 11 1.13 13.01 52.23
CA ALA A 11 1.82 12.33 51.13
C ALA A 11 3.30 12.76 51.02
N PRO A 12 4.21 11.83 50.67
CA PRO A 12 5.55 12.16 50.21
C PRO A 12 5.53 13.19 49.07
N THR A 13 6.43 14.17 49.13
CA THR A 13 6.63 15.12 48.03
C THR A 13 7.66 14.64 47.01
N ASN A 14 8.49 13.65 47.39
CA ASN A 14 9.45 13.01 46.51
C ASN A 14 8.76 12.21 45.40
N LYS A 15 9.40 12.09 44.25
CA LYS A 15 8.89 11.39 43.06
C LYS A 15 10.04 11.04 42.12
N VAL A 16 9.80 10.06 41.26
CA VAL A 16 10.69 9.74 40.14
C VAL A 16 10.53 10.85 39.08
N GLU A 17 11.62 11.48 38.71
CA GLU A 17 11.69 12.58 37.74
C GLU A 17 11.94 12.10 36.32
N SER A 18 12.71 11.02 36.16
CA SER A 18 13.07 10.47 34.86
C SER A 18 13.10 8.96 34.88
N LEU A 19 12.86 8.36 33.71
CA LEU A 19 13.02 6.96 33.42
C LEU A 19 13.63 6.84 32.02
N THR A 20 14.64 5.99 31.87
CA THR A 20 15.41 5.81 30.63
C THR A 20 15.75 4.35 30.39
N PHE A 21 15.79 3.96 29.12
CA PHE A 21 16.27 2.67 28.67
C PHE A 21 17.76 2.69 28.34
N SER A 22 18.43 1.56 28.57
CA SER A 22 19.84 1.40 28.21
C SER A 22 20.11 1.44 26.70
N LYS A 23 19.10 1.08 25.91
CA LYS A 23 19.11 1.03 24.45
C LYS A 23 17.76 1.51 23.94
N ASP A 24 17.49 2.80 24.08
CA ASP A 24 16.38 3.44 23.36
C ASP A 24 16.84 3.64 21.91
N THR A 25 16.24 2.92 20.97
CA THR A 25 16.71 2.80 19.57
C THR A 25 15.87 3.66 18.64
N GLY A 26 16.25 3.74 17.35
CA GLY A 26 15.61 4.64 16.40
C GLY A 26 16.19 6.06 16.46
N SER A 27 15.46 7.02 15.87
CA SER A 27 15.96 8.40 15.72
C SER A 27 15.92 9.22 17.03
N SER A 28 15.15 8.81 18.02
CA SER A 28 15.11 9.43 19.34
C SER A 28 15.74 8.51 20.37
N THR A 29 16.41 9.10 21.35
CA THR A 29 17.11 8.37 22.44
C THR A 29 16.42 8.54 23.78
N THR A 30 15.21 9.10 23.77
CA THR A 30 14.48 9.51 24.99
C THR A 30 12.95 9.33 24.91
N ASP A 31 12.43 8.73 23.84
CA ASP A 31 10.98 8.54 23.62
C ASP A 31 10.49 7.17 24.08
N LEU A 32 11.39 6.29 24.53
CA LEU A 32 11.09 4.95 25.04
C LEU A 32 10.43 4.06 23.99
N ILE A 33 10.81 4.22 22.72
CA ILE A 33 10.39 3.39 21.60
C ILE A 33 11.62 2.62 21.13
N THR A 34 11.59 1.29 21.19
CA THR A 34 12.77 0.48 20.90
C THR A 34 12.46 -0.84 20.23
N ASN A 35 13.45 -1.39 19.53
CA ASN A 35 13.45 -2.75 19.01
C ASN A 35 14.29 -3.74 19.82
N GLN A 36 14.75 -3.33 21.00
CA GLN A 36 15.55 -4.16 21.89
C GLN A 36 14.71 -4.60 23.09
N GLU A 37 14.42 -5.89 23.17
CA GLU A 37 13.61 -6.48 24.25
C GLU A 37 14.28 -6.35 25.62
N SER A 38 15.60 -6.53 25.70
CA SER A 38 16.37 -6.44 26.94
C SER A 38 16.83 -5.00 27.19
N GLN A 39 16.36 -4.44 28.31
CA GLN A 39 16.72 -3.10 28.75
C GLN A 39 17.18 -3.10 30.20
N THR A 40 18.30 -2.44 30.50
CA THR A 40 18.49 -1.91 31.87
C THR A 40 17.67 -0.64 32.01
N VAL A 41 16.74 -0.62 32.96
CA VAL A 41 15.89 0.56 33.21
C VAL A 41 16.46 1.38 34.36
N THR A 42 16.80 2.64 34.09
CA THR A 42 17.33 3.57 35.08
C THR A 42 16.45 4.81 35.19
N GLY A 43 16.64 5.58 36.27
CA GLY A 43 15.89 6.81 36.50
C GLY A 43 16.49 7.64 37.62
N THR A 44 15.82 8.75 37.94
CA THR A 44 16.22 9.64 39.04
C THR A 44 15.03 10.04 39.89
N LEU A 45 15.23 10.14 41.20
CA LEU A 45 14.30 10.80 42.12
C LEU A 45 14.67 12.29 42.24
N ILE A 46 13.68 13.14 42.52
CA ILE A 46 13.96 14.58 42.78
C ILE A 46 14.77 14.77 44.08
N ASN A 47 14.59 13.89 45.07
CA ASN A 47 15.34 13.85 46.33
C ASN A 47 15.69 12.39 46.70
N ALA A 48 16.65 12.19 47.60
CA ALA A 48 16.84 10.87 48.18
C ALA A 48 15.60 10.46 48.99
N LEU A 49 15.30 9.16 49.06
CA LEU A 49 14.23 8.66 49.93
C LEU A 49 14.51 9.07 51.37
N ALA A 50 13.53 9.73 51.99
CA ALA A 50 13.60 10.06 53.41
C ALA A 50 13.41 8.81 54.27
N GLU A 51 13.71 8.92 55.57
CA GLU A 51 13.46 7.83 56.52
C GLU A 51 11.98 7.46 56.52
N GLY A 52 11.68 6.17 56.29
CA GLY A 52 10.31 5.65 56.21
C GLY A 52 9.64 5.80 54.85
N GLU A 53 10.31 6.36 53.84
CA GLU A 53 9.85 6.37 52.45
C GLU A 53 10.30 5.11 51.68
N SER A 54 9.49 4.70 50.71
CA SER A 54 9.75 3.55 49.83
C SER A 54 9.32 3.85 48.40
N LEU A 55 10.10 3.42 47.41
CA LEU A 55 9.76 3.54 45.99
C LEU A 55 8.94 2.33 45.55
N TRP A 56 7.81 2.57 44.89
CA TRP A 56 6.96 1.51 44.33
C TRP A 56 6.79 1.73 42.83
N ILE A 57 6.91 0.63 42.07
CA ILE A 57 6.76 0.61 40.61
C ILE A 57 5.63 -0.34 40.23
N LEU A 58 4.84 0.05 39.23
CA LEU A 58 3.87 -0.79 38.55
C LEU A 58 4.29 -0.92 37.08
N GLN A 59 4.40 -2.16 36.59
CA GLN A 59 4.77 -2.46 35.20
C GLN A 59 3.63 -3.20 34.51
N ASN A 60 3.51 -3.00 33.19
CA ASN A 60 2.67 -3.75 32.25
C ASN A 60 1.20 -3.85 32.70
N GLU A 61 0.71 -2.81 33.37
CA GLU A 61 -0.68 -2.71 33.83
C GLU A 61 -1.14 -3.89 34.72
N THR A 62 -0.20 -4.61 35.33
CA THR A 62 -0.44 -5.86 36.08
C THR A 62 -1.28 -5.68 37.36
N SER A 63 -1.67 -4.44 37.69
CA SER A 63 -2.33 -4.01 38.94
C SER A 63 -1.51 -4.25 40.23
N PHE A 64 -0.33 -4.88 40.15
CA PHE A 64 0.52 -5.20 41.30
C PHE A 64 1.72 -4.26 41.40
N TRP A 65 1.74 -3.45 42.46
CA TRP A 65 2.89 -2.61 42.78
C TRP A 65 4.00 -3.43 43.45
N VAL A 66 5.23 -3.23 42.99
CA VAL A 66 6.44 -3.87 43.52
C VAL A 66 7.28 -2.82 44.27
N ASP A 67 7.79 -3.19 45.44
CA ASP A 67 8.74 -2.37 46.20
C ASP A 67 10.10 -2.40 45.50
N ALA A 68 10.52 -1.24 44.99
CA ALA A 68 11.78 -1.01 44.30
C ALA A 68 12.76 -0.18 45.15
N SER A 69 12.55 -0.06 46.46
CA SER A 69 13.42 0.74 47.32
C SER A 69 14.88 0.25 47.33
N GLY A 70 15.09 -1.06 47.12
CA GLY A 70 16.43 -1.65 47.00
C GLY A 70 17.18 -1.25 45.72
N ALA A 71 16.49 -0.67 44.73
CA ALA A 71 17.07 -0.16 43.49
C ALA A 71 17.55 1.31 43.60
N VAL A 72 17.37 1.95 44.76
CA VAL A 72 17.67 3.37 44.96
C VAL A 72 19.02 3.57 45.64
N ASP A 73 19.89 4.39 45.05
CA ASP A 73 21.13 4.87 45.64
C ASP A 73 21.19 6.40 45.59
N GLY A 74 20.99 7.05 46.75
CA GLY A 74 20.79 8.49 46.84
C GLY A 74 19.56 8.91 46.01
N LYS A 75 19.79 9.60 44.89
CA LYS A 75 18.75 9.97 43.92
C LYS A 75 18.65 9.01 42.74
N ALA A 76 19.67 8.19 42.48
CA ALA A 76 19.69 7.31 41.33
C ALA A 76 18.76 6.12 41.57
N VAL A 77 18.04 5.71 40.52
CA VAL A 77 17.21 4.52 40.50
C VAL A 77 17.74 3.58 39.42
N ASN A 78 18.01 2.32 39.77
CA ASN A 78 18.39 1.28 38.83
C ASN A 78 17.50 0.05 39.03
N LEU A 79 16.44 -0.06 38.23
CA LEU A 79 15.47 -1.14 38.32
C LEU A 79 16.03 -2.49 37.80
N GLY A 80 17.26 -2.49 37.27
CA GLY A 80 17.91 -3.65 36.71
C GLY A 80 17.45 -3.96 35.29
N GLU A 81 17.71 -5.19 34.86
CA GLU A 81 17.32 -5.68 33.54
C GLU A 81 15.84 -6.05 33.52
N LEU A 82 15.12 -5.52 32.53
CA LEU A 82 13.73 -5.81 32.23
C LEU A 82 13.63 -6.40 30.82
N GLN A 83 12.77 -7.40 30.67
CA GLN A 83 12.34 -7.90 29.36
C GLN A 83 11.03 -7.19 29.01
N LEU A 84 11.07 -6.38 27.96
CA LEU A 84 9.89 -5.67 27.48
C LEU A 84 8.95 -6.63 26.75
N GLU A 85 7.64 -6.38 26.87
CA GLU A 85 6.62 -7.08 26.09
C GLU A 85 6.34 -6.28 24.81
N SER A 86 6.07 -6.98 23.70
CA SER A 86 5.76 -6.33 22.42
C SER A 86 4.54 -5.41 22.53
N GLY A 87 4.57 -4.32 21.77
CA GLY A 87 3.53 -3.30 21.75
C GLY A 87 3.75 -2.19 22.78
N THR A 88 2.72 -1.39 22.98
CA THR A 88 2.74 -0.23 23.87
C THR A 88 2.27 -0.59 25.28
N HIS A 89 3.03 -0.17 26.27
CA HIS A 89 2.80 -0.44 27.69
C HIS A 89 3.08 0.80 28.55
N THR A 90 2.71 0.74 29.83
CA THR A 90 2.96 1.81 30.78
C THR A 90 3.74 1.33 32.00
N VAL A 91 4.66 2.19 32.47
CA VAL A 91 5.32 2.05 33.77
C VAL A 91 4.87 3.21 34.65
N LYS A 92 4.46 2.90 35.87
CA LYS A 92 4.06 3.90 36.86
C LYS A 92 4.95 3.84 38.09
N ALA A 93 5.21 4.99 38.70
CA ALA A 93 6.02 5.10 39.90
C ALA A 93 5.35 6.00 40.95
N GLN A 94 5.49 5.63 42.21
CA GLN A 94 5.10 6.47 43.34
C GLN A 94 6.02 6.20 44.55
N VAL A 95 6.18 7.21 45.40
CA VAL A 95 6.82 7.06 46.71
C VAL A 95 5.74 6.90 47.76
N ARG A 96 5.93 5.97 48.69
CA ARG A 96 5.03 5.74 49.82
C ARG A 96 5.74 5.97 51.14
N ASP A 97 5.06 6.58 52.10
CA ASP A 97 5.55 6.64 53.48
C ASP A 97 5.15 5.39 54.28
N THR A 98 5.55 5.36 55.56
CA THR A 98 5.24 4.26 56.49
C THR A 98 3.76 4.18 56.86
N ALA A 99 3.02 5.29 56.76
CA ALA A 99 1.58 5.34 57.01
C ALA A 99 0.75 4.89 55.80
N GLY A 100 1.38 4.72 54.64
CA GLY A 100 0.76 4.33 53.37
C GLY A 100 0.27 5.50 52.53
N ASN A 101 0.61 6.75 52.87
CA ASN A 101 0.31 7.87 51.99
C ASN A 101 1.20 7.81 50.76
N VAL A 102 0.66 8.16 49.59
CA VAL A 102 1.33 8.03 48.31
C VAL A 102 1.61 9.39 47.68
N SER A 103 2.78 9.53 47.06
CA SER A 103 3.12 10.70 46.25
C SER A 103 2.20 10.82 45.04
N LYS A 104 2.33 11.94 44.30
CA LYS A 104 1.76 12.01 42.96
C LYS A 104 2.38 10.92 42.08
N GLU A 105 1.53 10.12 41.44
CA GLU A 105 1.94 9.08 40.49
C GLU A 105 2.62 9.72 39.27
N GLN A 106 3.69 9.09 38.82
CA GLN A 106 4.38 9.40 37.57
C GLN A 106 4.21 8.23 36.61
N GLU A 107 4.08 8.53 35.31
CA GLU A 107 3.73 7.55 34.29
C GLU A 107 4.59 7.79 33.04
N TRP A 108 5.12 6.71 32.51
CA TRP A 108 5.87 6.67 31.26
C TRP A 108 5.25 5.61 30.36
N THR A 109 4.93 5.99 29.13
CA THR A 109 4.56 5.07 28.07
C THR A 109 5.83 4.63 27.36
N TYR A 110 5.93 3.34 27.05
CA TYR A 110 7.01 2.79 26.25
C TYR A 110 6.43 1.84 25.19
N THR A 111 7.17 1.62 24.11
CA THR A 111 6.78 0.67 23.05
C THR A 111 7.97 -0.21 22.67
N LEU A 112 7.77 -1.52 22.68
CA LEU A 112 8.66 -2.46 22.03
C LEU A 112 8.09 -2.80 20.66
N ASP A 113 8.77 -2.38 19.60
CA ASP A 113 8.47 -2.77 18.24
C ASP A 113 9.66 -3.48 17.62
N THR A 114 9.45 -4.73 17.22
CA THR A 114 10.48 -5.60 16.61
C THR A 114 10.10 -5.97 15.18
N THR A 115 9.10 -5.28 14.63
CA THR A 115 8.55 -5.55 13.31
C THR A 115 9.31 -4.70 12.32
N ASP A 116 9.90 -5.34 11.31
CA ASP A 116 10.50 -4.57 10.21
C ASP A 116 9.37 -3.91 9.40
N PRO A 117 9.54 -2.65 8.98
CA PRO A 117 8.63 -2.05 8.01
C PRO A 117 8.74 -2.79 6.67
N THR A 118 7.61 -3.18 6.09
CA THR A 118 7.53 -3.93 4.82
C THR A 118 6.77 -3.16 3.74
N ALA A 119 6.76 -3.66 2.51
CA ALA A 119 5.90 -3.14 1.46
C ALA A 119 4.43 -3.31 1.85
N ALA A 120 3.58 -2.28 1.66
CA ALA A 120 2.17 -2.40 2.01
C ALA A 120 1.47 -3.53 1.24
N GLU A 121 0.73 -4.39 1.95
CA GLU A 121 0.01 -5.55 1.38
C GLU A 121 -1.00 -5.16 0.29
N GLU A 122 -1.57 -3.95 0.38
CA GLU A 122 -2.46 -3.41 -0.65
C GLU A 122 -1.78 -2.32 -1.47
N ASN A 123 -1.42 -2.65 -2.71
CA ASN A 123 -0.86 -1.74 -3.72
C ASN A 123 0.38 -0.97 -3.23
N PRO A 124 1.51 -1.66 -2.96
CA PRO A 124 2.71 -1.04 -2.41
C PRO A 124 3.31 0.04 -3.32
N ILE A 125 3.00 -0.01 -4.62
CA ILE A 125 3.34 1.05 -5.56
C ILE A 125 2.13 1.41 -6.43
N ILE A 126 1.80 2.70 -6.49
CA ILE A 126 0.77 3.27 -7.36
C ILE A 126 1.44 4.24 -8.32
N VAL A 127 1.18 4.09 -9.61
CA VAL A 127 1.66 5.04 -10.62
C VAL A 127 0.50 5.91 -11.09
N ASP A 128 0.64 7.23 -11.00
CA ASP A 128 -0.26 8.19 -11.62
C ASP A 128 0.46 8.95 -12.74
N ILE A 129 -0.04 8.81 -13.97
CA ILE A 129 0.48 9.49 -15.16
C ILE A 129 -0.46 10.60 -15.65
N SER A 130 -1.10 11.30 -14.71
CA SER A 130 -2.03 12.40 -14.98
C SER A 130 -1.44 13.60 -15.75
N ASN A 131 -0.15 13.60 -16.09
CA ASN A 131 0.52 14.68 -16.85
C ASN A 131 0.09 14.78 -18.33
N GLY A 132 -0.64 13.79 -18.87
CA GLY A 132 -1.27 13.87 -20.18
C GLY A 132 -0.34 13.65 -21.39
N ALA A 133 0.85 13.08 -21.22
CA ALA A 133 1.76 12.80 -22.34
C ALA A 133 1.26 11.67 -23.29
N GLY A 134 0.36 10.79 -22.84
CA GLY A 134 -0.45 9.92 -23.72
C GLY A 134 0.32 8.91 -24.58
N THR A 135 1.58 8.62 -24.26
CA THR A 135 2.47 7.72 -25.02
C THR A 135 2.45 6.27 -24.53
N GLY A 136 1.88 5.99 -23.36
CA GLY A 136 1.92 4.66 -22.74
C GLY A 136 3.28 4.32 -22.11
N THR A 137 4.19 5.30 -21.99
CA THR A 137 5.47 5.19 -21.25
C THR A 137 5.46 6.10 -20.03
N LEU A 138 6.27 5.75 -19.02
CA LEU A 138 6.51 6.61 -17.86
C LEU A 138 7.38 7.80 -18.28
N ASP A 139 6.78 8.99 -18.29
CA ASP A 139 7.38 10.22 -18.82
C ASP A 139 7.61 11.26 -17.71
N ALA A 140 8.37 12.31 -18.02
CA ALA A 140 8.70 13.37 -17.08
C ALA A 140 7.44 14.05 -16.52
N GLY A 141 7.32 14.12 -15.20
CA GLY A 141 6.16 14.67 -14.50
C GLY A 141 5.12 13.63 -14.06
N ASP A 142 5.24 12.38 -14.51
CA ASP A 142 4.47 11.28 -13.92
C ASP A 142 4.88 11.05 -12.48
N THR A 143 4.01 10.42 -11.70
CA THR A 143 4.26 10.15 -10.30
C THR A 143 4.18 8.68 -9.95
N VAL A 144 5.08 8.24 -9.08
CA VAL A 144 5.15 6.88 -8.52
C VAL A 144 5.07 7.02 -7.01
N THR A 145 3.97 6.58 -6.42
CA THR A 145 3.79 6.54 -4.97
C THR A 145 4.20 5.18 -4.44
N ILE A 146 5.04 5.16 -3.42
CA ILE A 146 5.54 3.98 -2.70
C ILE A 146 4.89 4.00 -1.31
N SER A 147 4.37 2.87 -0.85
CA SER A 147 3.70 2.73 0.44
C SER A 147 4.27 1.58 1.28
N PHE A 148 4.41 1.83 2.57
CA PHE A 148 4.94 0.90 3.58
C PHE A 148 3.84 0.41 4.54
N SER A 149 4.08 -0.69 5.24
CA SER A 149 3.18 -1.24 6.27
C SER A 149 2.99 -0.32 7.47
N GLU A 150 3.93 0.59 7.68
CA GLU A 150 3.94 1.57 8.75
C GLU A 150 4.73 2.83 8.35
N ALA A 151 4.75 3.83 9.24
CA ALA A 151 5.46 5.07 8.98
C ALA A 151 6.97 4.90 9.13
N VAL A 152 7.72 5.18 8.07
CA VAL A 152 9.18 5.09 8.05
C VAL A 152 9.79 6.47 7.85
N LYS A 153 11.05 6.59 8.21
CA LYS A 153 11.91 7.71 7.85
C LYS A 153 12.87 7.25 6.75
N VAL A 154 12.78 7.87 5.59
CA VAL A 154 13.66 7.60 4.46
C VAL A 154 14.78 8.66 4.41
N GLY A 155 15.99 8.32 4.87
CA GLY A 155 17.17 9.21 4.87
C GLY A 155 16.87 10.67 5.27
N ASP A 156 17.43 11.63 4.51
CA ASP A 156 17.19 13.07 4.66
C ASP A 156 16.05 13.59 3.75
N LEU A 157 15.10 12.75 3.33
CA LEU A 157 14.02 13.14 2.40
C LEU A 157 13.07 14.23 2.94
N PHE A 158 13.18 14.56 4.23
CA PHE A 158 12.44 15.65 4.88
C PHE A 158 13.21 16.98 4.91
N SER A 159 14.42 17.02 4.35
CA SER A 159 15.15 18.26 4.07
C SER A 159 14.63 18.91 2.77
N SER A 160 14.89 20.21 2.57
CA SER A 160 14.38 20.98 1.42
C SER A 160 14.86 20.49 0.06
N GLU A 161 15.82 19.58 0.01
CA GLU A 161 16.40 18.96 -1.19
C GLU A 161 16.35 17.44 -1.03
N ALA A 162 15.16 16.86 -1.20
CA ALA A 162 14.92 15.44 -0.97
C ALA A 162 15.85 14.56 -1.85
N ASP A 163 16.75 13.80 -1.21
CA ASP A 163 17.72 12.94 -1.87
C ASP A 163 17.13 11.63 -2.41
N LEU A 164 16.77 11.63 -3.68
CA LEU A 164 16.29 10.45 -4.40
C LEU A 164 17.26 9.26 -4.44
N SER A 165 18.52 9.41 -4.02
CA SER A 165 19.48 8.31 -4.00
C SER A 165 19.05 7.15 -3.10
N GLN A 166 18.14 7.40 -2.15
CA GLN A 166 17.56 6.39 -1.27
C GLN A 166 16.63 5.41 -1.98
N PHE A 167 16.10 5.77 -3.15
CA PHE A 167 15.25 4.92 -3.98
C PHE A 167 15.98 4.58 -5.29
N ALA A 168 16.51 3.37 -5.39
CA ALA A 168 17.14 2.88 -6.60
C ALA A 168 16.19 1.99 -7.41
N LEU A 169 16.37 1.97 -8.72
CA LEU A 169 15.64 1.09 -9.63
C LEU A 169 16.53 -0.08 -10.06
N THR A 170 15.92 -1.26 -10.22
CA THR A 170 16.59 -2.39 -10.88
C THR A 170 16.87 -2.12 -12.36
N ASN A 171 17.62 -3.02 -13.00
CA ASN A 171 17.92 -2.96 -14.43
C ASN A 171 18.68 -1.69 -14.89
N SER A 172 19.29 -0.97 -13.94
CA SER A 172 19.97 0.31 -14.18
C SER A 172 19.07 1.39 -14.80
N HIS A 173 17.75 1.27 -14.62
CA HIS A 173 16.83 2.35 -14.97
C HIS A 173 16.96 3.52 -13.97
N THR A 174 16.41 4.66 -14.34
CA THR A 174 16.57 5.92 -13.62
C THR A 174 15.24 6.67 -13.53
N TRP A 175 15.08 7.43 -12.45
CA TRP A 175 13.94 8.35 -12.25
C TRP A 175 13.96 9.57 -13.19
N GLY A 176 15.05 9.78 -13.92
CA GLY A 176 15.25 10.93 -14.81
C GLY A 176 15.92 12.13 -14.13
N VAL A 177 16.43 13.05 -14.94
CA VAL A 177 17.12 14.26 -14.45
C VAL A 177 16.09 15.23 -13.88
N GLY A 178 16.31 15.69 -12.64
CA GLY A 178 15.40 16.60 -11.95
C GLY A 178 14.13 15.95 -11.40
N ALA A 179 14.12 14.62 -11.28
CA ALA A 179 13.10 13.92 -10.51
C ALA A 179 13.09 14.44 -9.07
N THR A 180 11.93 14.36 -8.41
CA THR A 180 11.78 14.77 -6.99
C THR A 180 11.05 13.69 -6.21
N VAL A 181 11.21 13.66 -4.89
CA VAL A 181 10.43 12.80 -4.00
C VAL A 181 9.85 13.62 -2.86
N LYS A 182 8.64 13.28 -2.44
CA LYS A 182 7.95 13.93 -1.33
C LYS A 182 7.23 12.90 -0.48
N ALA A 183 7.31 13.03 0.83
CA ALA A 183 6.41 12.36 1.74
C ALA A 183 4.96 12.83 1.49
N VAL A 184 4.01 11.90 1.51
CA VAL A 184 2.59 12.16 1.26
C VAL A 184 1.87 12.47 2.57
N ASP A 185 2.14 11.67 3.60
CA ASP A 185 1.51 11.66 4.91
C ASP A 185 2.53 11.92 6.02
N ALA A 186 3.38 12.92 5.78
CA ALA A 186 4.42 13.31 6.71
C ALA A 186 3.86 13.69 8.08
N THR A 187 4.44 13.13 9.12
CA THR A 187 4.27 13.55 10.50
C THR A 187 5.29 14.64 10.87
N ASP A 188 5.01 15.41 11.93
CA ASP A 188 5.88 16.52 12.37
C ASP A 188 7.29 16.06 12.78
N ASP A 189 7.46 14.79 13.15
CA ASP A 189 8.73 14.15 13.50
C ASP A 189 9.49 13.57 12.28
N GLY A 190 8.97 13.75 11.06
CA GLY A 190 9.65 13.35 9.83
C GLY A 190 9.55 11.85 9.52
N TYR A 191 8.36 11.28 9.71
CA TYR A 191 8.01 9.93 9.26
C TYR A 191 6.83 10.00 8.29
N ALA A 192 6.73 9.04 7.38
CA ALA A 192 5.61 8.93 6.46
C ALA A 192 5.42 7.47 6.07
N ALA A 193 4.17 7.01 5.90
CA ALA A 193 3.92 5.67 5.38
C ALA A 193 3.94 5.66 3.84
N SER A 194 3.91 6.83 3.18
CA SER A 194 3.90 6.94 1.73
C SER A 194 4.77 8.07 1.17
N TYR A 195 5.42 7.78 0.04
CA TYR A 195 6.32 8.70 -0.66
C TYR A 195 5.99 8.75 -2.15
N THR A 196 5.83 9.94 -2.71
CA THR A 196 5.58 10.16 -4.13
C THR A 196 6.83 10.68 -4.82
N ILE A 197 7.33 9.90 -5.77
CA ILE A 197 8.40 10.29 -6.70
C ILE A 197 7.75 10.91 -7.93
N THR A 198 8.12 12.13 -8.28
CA THR A 198 7.78 12.75 -9.57
C THR A 198 8.94 12.57 -10.55
N LEU A 199 8.68 11.98 -11.71
CA LEU A 199 9.69 11.63 -12.70
C LEU A 199 10.32 12.85 -13.34
N GLY A 200 11.63 12.77 -13.59
CA GLY A 200 12.42 13.80 -14.23
C GLY A 200 12.51 13.64 -15.75
N THR A 201 13.19 14.58 -16.40
CA THR A 201 13.44 14.51 -17.85
C THR A 201 14.32 13.31 -18.19
N GLY A 202 13.90 12.51 -19.18
CA GLY A 202 14.65 11.32 -19.59
C GLY A 202 14.59 10.18 -18.58
N ALA A 203 13.54 10.10 -17.76
CA ALA A 203 13.25 8.93 -16.95
C ALA A 203 13.23 7.67 -17.82
N THR A 204 13.78 6.58 -17.28
CA THR A 204 13.84 5.28 -17.99
C THR A 204 13.14 4.16 -17.22
N VAL A 205 12.58 4.48 -16.05
CA VAL A 205 11.76 3.58 -15.25
C VAL A 205 10.63 2.97 -16.08
N LYS A 206 10.34 1.69 -15.81
CA LYS A 206 9.28 0.93 -16.46
C LYS A 206 8.45 0.18 -15.43
N TYR A 207 7.22 -0.15 -15.81
CA TYR A 207 6.43 -1.15 -15.07
C TYR A 207 7.21 -2.47 -14.97
N GLY A 208 7.21 -3.07 -13.78
CA GLY A 208 8.00 -4.27 -13.48
C GLY A 208 9.44 -4.02 -13.03
N ASP A 209 9.91 -2.77 -12.97
CA ASP A 209 11.13 -2.46 -12.21
C ASP A 209 10.87 -2.62 -10.71
N ALA A 210 11.85 -3.10 -9.95
CA ALA A 210 11.82 -2.99 -8.51
C ALA A 210 12.39 -1.64 -8.07
N VAL A 211 11.74 -1.02 -7.09
CA VAL A 211 12.30 0.05 -6.29
C VAL A 211 12.94 -0.55 -5.04
N THR A 212 14.26 -0.52 -4.99
CA THR A 212 15.02 -0.93 -3.81
C THR A 212 15.34 0.29 -2.96
N THR A 213 15.17 0.19 -1.65
CA THR A 213 15.73 1.16 -0.72
C THR A 213 17.17 0.75 -0.40
N ALA A 214 18.07 1.72 -0.18
CA ALA A 214 19.42 1.37 0.30
C ALA A 214 19.34 0.75 1.71
N ALA A 215 20.30 -0.11 2.05
CA ALA A 215 20.36 -0.68 3.40
C ALA A 215 20.51 0.43 4.45
N GLY A 216 19.72 0.39 5.52
CA GLY A 216 19.63 1.45 6.52
C GLY A 216 19.02 2.76 6.03
N ALA A 217 18.43 2.81 4.83
CA ALA A 217 17.81 4.02 4.30
C ALA A 217 16.44 4.28 4.90
N THR A 218 15.75 3.23 5.33
CA THR A 218 14.35 3.27 5.78
C THR A 218 14.23 2.60 7.13
N GLU A 219 13.98 3.41 8.14
CA GLU A 219 13.91 3.03 9.54
C GLU A 219 12.54 3.45 10.10
N ASP A 220 11.90 2.59 10.89
CA ASP A 220 10.71 2.97 11.67
C ASP A 220 11.07 3.80 12.91
N ARG A 221 10.10 4.06 13.79
CA ARG A 221 10.36 4.81 15.04
C ARG A 221 11.19 4.04 16.06
N ALA A 222 11.11 2.72 16.08
CA ALA A 222 11.81 1.86 17.03
C ALA A 222 13.23 1.51 16.58
N GLY A 223 13.57 1.82 15.33
CA GLY A 223 14.86 1.54 14.74
C GLY A 223 14.92 0.26 13.91
N ASN A 224 13.78 -0.30 13.53
CA ASN A 224 13.73 -1.45 12.62
C ASN A 224 13.98 -0.98 11.20
N GLU A 225 14.88 -1.67 10.51
CA GLU A 225 15.21 -1.38 9.11
C GLU A 225 14.31 -2.20 8.18
N ASN A 226 13.84 -1.58 7.11
CA ASN A 226 13.19 -2.33 6.04
C ASN A 226 14.19 -3.32 5.42
N THR A 227 13.85 -4.61 5.43
CA THR A 227 14.64 -5.65 4.77
C THR A 227 14.09 -6.05 3.39
N ASP A 228 12.93 -5.50 3.00
CA ASP A 228 12.25 -5.76 1.73
C ASP A 228 12.62 -4.79 0.60
N ASN A 229 12.64 -5.33 -0.62
CA ASN A 229 12.67 -4.54 -1.85
C ASN A 229 11.24 -4.34 -2.38
N VAL A 230 10.81 -3.11 -2.61
CA VAL A 230 9.45 -2.80 -3.08
C VAL A 230 9.37 -2.93 -4.61
N GLN A 231 8.43 -3.71 -5.15
CA GLN A 231 8.29 -3.89 -6.62
C GLN A 231 7.30 -2.86 -7.21
N VAL A 232 7.59 -2.29 -8.40
CA VAL A 232 6.58 -1.52 -9.17
C VAL A 232 5.62 -2.53 -9.78
N LEU A 233 4.59 -2.92 -9.02
CA LEU A 233 3.68 -3.99 -9.39
C LEU A 233 2.57 -3.51 -10.35
N TYR A 234 2.29 -4.39 -11.31
CA TYR A 234 1.17 -4.35 -12.24
C TYR A 234 0.01 -5.19 -11.66
N ASP A 235 -1.25 -4.84 -11.94
CA ASP A 235 -2.42 -5.63 -11.52
C ASP A 235 -2.69 -6.81 -12.50
N PRO A 236 -2.38 -8.07 -12.11
CA PRO A 236 -2.54 -9.28 -12.95
C PRO A 236 -3.97 -9.61 -13.32
N THR A 237 -4.94 -9.00 -12.64
CA THR A 237 -6.38 -9.25 -12.85
C THR A 237 -6.99 -8.33 -13.89
N VAL A 238 -6.28 -7.28 -14.31
CA VAL A 238 -6.72 -6.40 -15.39
C VAL A 238 -6.05 -6.81 -16.71
N VAL A 239 -6.86 -6.80 -17.76
CA VAL A 239 -6.45 -7.16 -19.12
C VAL A 239 -6.91 -6.09 -20.08
N VAL A 240 -6.05 -5.67 -21.00
CA VAL A 240 -6.41 -4.69 -22.03
C VAL A 240 -6.11 -5.29 -23.40
N PHE A 241 -7.12 -5.33 -24.26
CA PHE A 241 -6.97 -5.61 -25.68
C PHE A 241 -7.21 -4.33 -26.45
N ASN A 242 -6.16 -3.74 -27.00
CA ASN A 242 -6.27 -2.57 -27.85
C ASN A 242 -6.41 -3.01 -29.31
N LEU A 243 -7.64 -3.10 -29.76
CA LEU A 243 -7.98 -3.53 -31.10
C LEU A 243 -7.91 -2.38 -32.13
N THR A 244 -7.44 -1.20 -31.73
CA THR A 244 -7.08 -0.12 -32.66
C THR A 244 -5.63 -0.25 -33.09
N SER A 245 -4.72 -0.55 -32.16
CA SER A 245 -3.28 -0.75 -32.44
C SER A 245 -2.92 -2.20 -32.76
N GLY A 246 -3.71 -3.16 -32.27
CA GLY A 246 -3.46 -4.59 -32.43
C GLY A 246 -2.56 -5.15 -31.33
N GLU A 247 -2.48 -4.44 -30.20
CA GLU A 247 -1.68 -4.76 -29.02
C GLU A 247 -2.56 -5.29 -27.90
N SER A 248 -1.93 -5.93 -26.92
CA SER A 248 -2.61 -6.41 -25.71
C SER A 248 -1.70 -6.35 -24.49
N SER A 249 -2.28 -6.27 -23.30
CA SER A 249 -1.50 -6.42 -22.08
C SER A 249 -0.90 -7.81 -21.99
N ASP A 250 0.35 -7.90 -21.52
CA ASP A 250 1.05 -9.17 -21.32
C ASP A 250 0.99 -9.59 -19.86
N HIS A 251 0.20 -10.62 -19.55
CA HIS A 251 0.10 -11.14 -18.21
C HIS A 251 -0.15 -12.64 -18.20
N SER A 252 0.22 -13.30 -17.09
CA SER A 252 -0.07 -14.74 -16.88
C SER A 252 0.36 -15.64 -18.06
N GLY A 253 1.46 -15.30 -18.75
CA GLY A 253 1.91 -16.03 -19.95
C GLY A 253 0.87 -16.05 -21.08
N ARG A 254 -0.04 -15.06 -21.10
CA ARG A 254 -1.19 -14.90 -21.99
C ARG A 254 -2.22 -16.01 -21.86
N VAL A 255 -2.48 -16.45 -20.63
CA VAL A 255 -3.48 -17.47 -20.27
C VAL A 255 -4.30 -17.00 -19.05
N PHE A 256 -5.60 -17.28 -19.05
CA PHE A 256 -6.49 -16.99 -17.92
C PHE A 256 -6.53 -18.14 -16.91
N ASP A 257 -6.50 -17.82 -15.61
CA ASP A 257 -6.73 -18.78 -14.51
C ASP A 257 -8.22 -18.88 -14.15
N ALA A 258 -8.67 -20.03 -13.65
CA ALA A 258 -10.07 -20.27 -13.30
C ALA A 258 -10.45 -19.78 -11.90
N ASN A 259 -9.47 -19.45 -11.06
CA ASN A 259 -9.68 -18.97 -9.68
C ASN A 259 -9.37 -17.48 -9.53
N THR A 260 -9.21 -16.77 -10.64
CA THR A 260 -8.92 -15.33 -10.66
C THR A 260 -10.05 -14.62 -11.39
N SER A 261 -10.65 -13.64 -10.72
CA SER A 261 -11.67 -12.79 -11.34
C SER A 261 -10.98 -11.63 -12.08
N TYR A 262 -11.07 -11.63 -13.40
CA TYR A 262 -10.45 -10.64 -14.28
C TYR A 262 -11.41 -9.51 -14.66
N THR A 263 -10.85 -8.32 -14.88
CA THR A 263 -11.49 -7.25 -15.64
C THR A 263 -10.80 -7.06 -16.99
N ILE A 264 -11.52 -7.34 -18.06
CA ILE A 264 -11.01 -7.37 -19.43
C ILE A 264 -11.58 -6.17 -20.21
N TYR A 265 -10.72 -5.25 -20.61
CA TYR A 265 -11.07 -4.11 -21.43
C TYR A 265 -10.83 -4.41 -22.91
N LEU A 266 -11.86 -4.21 -23.73
CA LEU A 266 -11.79 -4.28 -25.18
C LEU A 266 -11.85 -2.87 -25.75
N VAL A 267 -10.70 -2.30 -26.11
CA VAL A 267 -10.61 -0.97 -26.73
C VAL A 267 -10.82 -1.11 -28.23
N VAL A 268 -11.83 -0.42 -28.73
CA VAL A 268 -12.18 -0.39 -30.15
C VAL A 268 -12.24 1.04 -30.64
N ASP A 269 -12.07 1.21 -31.95
CA ASP A 269 -12.26 2.51 -32.58
C ASP A 269 -13.71 3.00 -32.37
N SER A 270 -13.89 4.26 -31.97
CA SER A 270 -15.22 4.80 -31.73
C SER A 270 -16.02 5.03 -33.02
N VAL A 271 -15.37 5.39 -34.14
CA VAL A 271 -16.04 5.94 -35.34
C VAL A 271 -15.63 5.27 -36.68
N ALA A 272 -14.44 4.69 -36.76
CA ALA A 272 -13.83 4.11 -37.97
C ALA A 272 -14.07 2.59 -38.11
N THR A 273 -13.75 2.10 -39.30
CA THR A 273 -14.19 0.82 -39.87
C THR A 273 -13.19 -0.34 -39.73
N GLY A 274 -12.09 -0.17 -39.00
CA GLY A 274 -11.05 -1.18 -38.81
C GLY A 274 -10.95 -1.63 -37.35
N SER A 275 -10.95 -2.94 -37.13
CA SER A 275 -10.41 -3.55 -35.91
C SER A 275 -9.14 -4.24 -36.35
N SER A 276 -7.99 -3.88 -35.77
CA SER A 276 -6.71 -4.51 -36.11
C SER A 276 -6.66 -5.90 -35.49
N THR A 277 -6.11 -6.85 -36.25
CA THR A 277 -5.98 -8.21 -35.76
C THR A 277 -4.74 -8.33 -34.88
N LEU A 278 -4.89 -8.93 -33.70
CA LEU A 278 -3.72 -9.34 -32.90
C LEU A 278 -2.83 -10.29 -33.71
N ALA A 279 -1.53 -9.98 -33.73
CA ALA A 279 -0.50 -10.87 -34.26
C ALA A 279 -0.54 -12.22 -33.51
N THR A 280 -0.14 -13.32 -34.16
CA THR A 280 -0.26 -14.66 -33.57
C THR A 280 0.45 -14.78 -32.21
N GLY A 281 1.58 -14.10 -32.00
CA GLY A 281 2.31 -14.08 -30.73
C GLY A 281 1.71 -13.18 -29.63
N SER A 282 0.82 -12.26 -30.00
CA SER A 282 0.10 -11.38 -29.05
C SER A 282 -1.29 -11.92 -28.71
N ARG A 283 -1.66 -13.09 -29.26
CA ARG A 283 -2.90 -13.78 -28.91
C ARG A 283 -2.75 -14.50 -27.58
N TRP A 284 -3.85 -14.56 -26.88
CA TRP A 284 -3.96 -15.35 -25.67
C TRP A 284 -4.19 -16.81 -26.01
N GLY A 285 -3.78 -17.72 -25.13
CA GLY A 285 -3.95 -19.15 -25.31
C GLY A 285 -5.42 -19.55 -25.33
N GLY A 286 -5.90 -20.11 -24.21
CA GLY A 286 -7.29 -20.53 -24.03
C GLY A 286 -8.10 -19.54 -23.21
N TRP A 287 -9.39 -19.39 -23.53
CA TRP A 287 -10.35 -18.59 -22.76
C TRP A 287 -11.27 -19.48 -21.91
N GLY A 288 -10.95 -20.77 -21.79
CA GLY A 288 -11.78 -21.77 -21.09
C GLY A 288 -11.97 -21.49 -19.60
N SER A 289 -11.07 -20.72 -18.98
CA SER A 289 -11.11 -20.38 -17.57
C SER A 289 -12.03 -19.22 -17.24
N ILE A 290 -12.46 -18.45 -18.24
CA ILE A 290 -13.34 -17.30 -18.01
C ILE A 290 -14.71 -17.76 -17.50
N GLY A 291 -15.13 -17.15 -16.39
CA GLY A 291 -16.26 -17.46 -15.53
C GLY A 291 -17.34 -16.37 -15.49
N ARG A 292 -18.26 -16.47 -14.51
CA ARG A 292 -19.37 -15.49 -14.32
C ARG A 292 -18.94 -14.26 -13.51
N ASP A 293 -17.87 -14.44 -12.75
CA ASP A 293 -17.18 -13.51 -11.86
C ASP A 293 -16.28 -12.53 -12.63
N ASP A 294 -15.84 -12.92 -13.82
CA ASP A 294 -15.13 -12.05 -14.75
C ASP A 294 -16.01 -10.96 -15.36
N MET A 295 -15.38 -9.84 -15.71
CA MET A 295 -16.02 -8.70 -16.34
C MET A 295 -15.33 -8.33 -17.65
N VAL A 296 -16.11 -8.15 -18.71
CA VAL A 296 -15.66 -7.63 -20.00
C VAL A 296 -16.28 -6.26 -20.22
N VAL A 297 -15.43 -5.27 -20.48
CA VAL A 297 -15.82 -3.87 -20.66
C VAL A 297 -15.49 -3.44 -22.08
N LEU A 298 -16.48 -2.96 -22.83
CA LEU A 298 -16.25 -2.34 -24.13
C LEU A 298 -15.85 -0.88 -23.97
N VAL A 299 -14.83 -0.46 -24.70
CA VAL A 299 -14.23 0.86 -24.57
C VAL A 299 -14.07 1.52 -25.93
N GLY A 300 -14.52 2.76 -26.09
CA GLY A 300 -14.19 3.58 -27.26
C GLY A 300 -12.79 4.19 -27.18
N SER A 301 -12.13 4.37 -28.32
CA SER A 301 -10.79 5.00 -28.42
C SER A 301 -10.78 6.49 -28.07
N ASP A 302 -11.86 7.18 -28.38
CA ASP A 302 -11.95 8.66 -28.41
C ASP A 302 -13.39 9.16 -28.21
N GLY A 303 -14.30 8.32 -27.73
CA GLY A 303 -15.69 8.68 -27.51
C GLY A 303 -16.67 7.51 -27.55
N ALA A 304 -17.93 7.81 -27.81
CA ALA A 304 -18.96 6.79 -27.86
C ALA A 304 -18.76 5.86 -29.07
N VAL A 305 -18.70 4.55 -28.80
CA VAL A 305 -18.61 3.52 -29.84
C VAL A 305 -19.86 3.58 -30.71
N LYS A 306 -19.65 3.87 -32.00
CA LYS A 306 -20.70 3.96 -33.01
C LYS A 306 -20.98 2.60 -33.63
N GLY A 307 -22.27 2.31 -33.75
CA GLY A 307 -22.81 1.12 -34.40
C GLY A 307 -23.28 1.34 -35.83
N LYS A 308 -24.00 0.35 -36.34
CA LYS A 308 -24.72 0.45 -37.62
C LYS A 308 -25.58 1.73 -37.66
N TYR A 309 -25.52 2.43 -38.79
CA TYR A 309 -26.18 3.73 -39.00
C TYR A 309 -25.69 4.86 -38.08
N ASN A 310 -24.45 4.76 -37.55
CA ASN A 310 -23.80 5.79 -36.75
C ASN A 310 -24.50 6.14 -35.43
N ASN A 311 -25.22 5.17 -34.84
CA ASN A 311 -25.87 5.35 -33.54
C ASN A 311 -24.95 4.91 -32.41
N ASP A 312 -25.02 5.60 -31.28
CA ASP A 312 -24.27 5.23 -30.07
C ASP A 312 -24.69 3.87 -29.55
N VAL A 313 -23.71 3.13 -29.03
CA VAL A 313 -23.97 2.02 -28.13
C VAL A 313 -24.68 2.58 -26.89
N THR A 314 -25.84 2.02 -26.56
CA THR A 314 -26.68 2.48 -25.44
C THR A 314 -27.10 1.36 -24.51
N ASN A 315 -26.77 0.11 -24.85
CA ASN A 315 -27.16 -1.03 -24.05
C ASN A 315 -26.16 -2.19 -24.20
N VAL A 316 -26.06 -2.99 -23.14
CA VAL A 316 -25.26 -4.22 -23.06
C VAL A 316 -26.12 -5.35 -22.55
N TRP A 317 -25.87 -6.57 -23.02
CA TRP A 317 -26.52 -7.75 -22.48
C TRP A 317 -25.65 -8.99 -22.71
N ALA A 318 -25.75 -9.95 -21.81
CA ALA A 318 -25.06 -11.23 -21.90
C ALA A 318 -26.08 -12.37 -22.08
N ASN A 319 -25.73 -13.37 -22.88
CA ASN A 319 -26.48 -14.62 -23.02
C ASN A 319 -25.51 -15.80 -23.17
N SER A 320 -26.02 -17.02 -23.33
CA SER A 320 -25.22 -18.26 -23.44
C SER A 320 -24.15 -18.29 -24.56
N TYR A 321 -24.17 -17.33 -25.49
CA TYR A 321 -23.28 -17.24 -26.65
C TYR A 321 -22.27 -16.08 -26.56
N GLY A 322 -22.41 -15.13 -25.63
CA GLY A 322 -21.56 -13.94 -25.62
C GLY A 322 -22.05 -12.78 -24.78
N VAL A 323 -21.21 -11.74 -24.74
CA VAL A 323 -21.55 -10.39 -24.29
C VAL A 323 -21.75 -9.51 -25.52
N TYR A 324 -22.81 -8.71 -25.54
CA TYR A 324 -23.25 -7.95 -26.70
C TYR A 324 -23.51 -6.50 -26.34
N TRP A 325 -22.89 -5.58 -27.09
CA TRP A 325 -23.16 -4.16 -27.03
C TRP A 325 -23.94 -3.73 -28.27
N GLN A 326 -25.04 -3.01 -28.05
CA GLN A 326 -26.00 -2.67 -29.09
C GLN A 326 -26.33 -1.17 -29.09
N SER A 327 -26.70 -0.70 -30.27
CA SER A 327 -27.34 0.60 -30.47
C SER A 327 -28.83 0.41 -30.72
N ALA A 328 -29.57 1.50 -30.83
CA ALA A 328 -31.03 1.49 -31.04
C ALA A 328 -31.52 0.70 -32.28
N ARG A 329 -30.64 0.34 -33.22
CA ARG A 329 -31.03 -0.28 -34.51
C ARG A 329 -30.27 -1.55 -34.88
N ALA A 330 -29.19 -1.92 -34.17
CA ALA A 330 -28.42 -3.13 -34.46
C ALA A 330 -27.45 -3.50 -33.32
N ARG A 331 -26.98 -4.75 -33.37
CA ARG A 331 -25.79 -5.18 -32.62
C ARG A 331 -24.55 -4.49 -33.20
N VAL A 332 -23.66 -4.03 -32.32
CA VAL A 332 -22.48 -3.21 -32.67
C VAL A 332 -21.20 -3.97 -32.41
N VAL A 333 -21.05 -4.51 -31.20
CA VAL A 333 -19.93 -5.37 -30.82
C VAL A 333 -20.48 -6.63 -30.16
N ALA A 334 -19.89 -7.76 -30.50
CA ALA A 334 -20.14 -9.01 -29.83
C ALA A 334 -18.80 -9.63 -29.42
N PHE A 335 -18.63 -9.85 -28.12
CA PHE A 335 -17.60 -10.73 -27.64
C PHE A 335 -18.24 -12.12 -27.52
N SER A 336 -17.84 -13.02 -28.41
CA SER A 336 -18.48 -14.33 -28.52
C SER A 336 -17.74 -15.37 -27.71
N LYS A 337 -18.48 -16.43 -27.35
CA LYS A 337 -18.00 -17.61 -26.65
C LYS A 337 -16.60 -18.02 -27.15
N SER A 338 -16.35 -18.07 -28.46
CA SER A 338 -15.07 -18.49 -29.05
C SER A 338 -13.86 -17.56 -28.82
N GLY A 339 -13.90 -16.63 -27.85
CA GLY A 339 -12.86 -15.62 -27.64
C GLY A 339 -12.67 -14.68 -28.84
N LEU A 340 -13.69 -14.62 -29.72
CA LEU A 340 -13.66 -13.84 -30.94
C LEU A 340 -14.49 -12.59 -30.72
N GLU A 341 -13.85 -11.45 -30.91
CA GLU A 341 -14.49 -10.15 -31.00
C GLU A 341 -15.06 -9.97 -32.41
N LYS A 342 -16.31 -9.54 -32.50
CA LYS A 342 -16.99 -9.21 -33.76
C LYS A 342 -17.53 -7.80 -33.69
N ARG A 343 -17.11 -6.95 -34.62
CA ARG A 343 -17.61 -5.57 -34.74
C ARG A 343 -18.38 -5.37 -36.03
N GLY A 344 -19.58 -4.79 -35.92
CA GLY A 344 -20.42 -4.40 -37.05
C GLY A 344 -20.47 -2.88 -37.18
N VAL A 345 -19.87 -2.34 -38.24
CA VAL A 345 -19.94 -0.91 -38.59
C VAL A 345 -20.49 -0.76 -40.00
N GLY A 346 -21.58 0.01 -40.15
CA GLY A 346 -22.27 0.15 -41.43
C GLY A 346 -22.81 -1.21 -41.94
N SER A 347 -22.42 -1.63 -43.15
CA SER A 347 -22.81 -2.92 -43.74
C SER A 347 -21.77 -4.03 -43.60
N THR A 348 -20.64 -3.76 -42.94
CA THR A 348 -19.48 -4.66 -42.88
C THR A 348 -19.30 -5.20 -41.46
N ALA A 349 -18.92 -6.47 -41.35
CA ALA A 349 -18.53 -7.09 -40.08
C ALA A 349 -17.06 -7.53 -40.16
N SER A 350 -16.27 -7.16 -39.16
CA SER A 350 -14.91 -7.64 -38.95
C SER A 350 -14.87 -8.57 -37.73
N ASN A 351 -13.94 -9.52 -37.77
CA ASN A 351 -13.69 -10.44 -36.66
C ASN A 351 -12.24 -10.31 -36.22
N VAL A 352 -12.00 -10.15 -34.92
CA VAL A 352 -10.66 -10.23 -34.33
C VAL A 352 -10.57 -11.46 -33.43
N ARG A 353 -9.46 -12.19 -33.58
CA ARG A 353 -9.14 -13.38 -32.78
C ARG A 353 -8.31 -12.96 -31.59
N LEU A 354 -8.85 -13.14 -30.38
CA LEU A 354 -8.08 -13.01 -29.14
C LEU A 354 -7.45 -14.35 -28.70
N ALA A 355 -7.88 -15.46 -29.32
CA ALA A 355 -7.42 -16.82 -29.02
C ALA A 355 -6.93 -17.57 -30.28
N GLU A 356 -6.16 -18.64 -30.07
CA GLU A 356 -5.79 -19.57 -31.14
C GLU A 356 -6.97 -20.40 -31.68
N VAL A 357 -6.82 -20.95 -32.89
CA VAL A 357 -7.88 -21.69 -33.58
C VAL A 357 -8.17 -23.01 -32.86
N GLY A 358 -9.43 -23.22 -32.43
CA GLY A 358 -9.88 -24.48 -31.82
C GLY A 358 -9.96 -24.48 -30.30
N GLN A 359 -9.68 -23.35 -29.64
CA GLN A 359 -9.76 -23.22 -28.19
C GLN A 359 -11.19 -23.00 -27.68
N SER A 360 -11.52 -23.61 -26.53
CA SER A 360 -12.79 -23.46 -25.84
C SER A 360 -12.93 -22.11 -25.13
N ALA A 361 -14.17 -21.84 -24.76
CA ALA A 361 -14.83 -20.63 -25.17
C ALA A 361 -15.52 -19.97 -23.95
N TRP A 362 -14.85 -19.99 -22.79
CA TRP A 362 -15.40 -19.72 -21.43
C TRP A 362 -16.08 -20.92 -20.78
N ALA A 363 -15.77 -21.11 -19.48
CA ALA A 363 -16.47 -22.02 -18.58
C ALA A 363 -17.93 -21.56 -18.40
N SER A 364 -18.12 -20.24 -18.30
CA SER A 364 -19.43 -19.59 -18.28
C SER A 364 -19.33 -18.18 -18.83
N VAL A 365 -20.47 -17.54 -19.12
CA VAL A 365 -20.44 -16.22 -19.77
C VAL A 365 -20.12 -15.15 -18.73
N PRO A 366 -19.11 -14.29 -18.97
CA PRO A 366 -18.74 -13.20 -18.08
C PRO A 366 -19.84 -12.14 -18.00
N ASN A 367 -19.74 -11.26 -17.01
CA ASN A 367 -20.67 -10.16 -16.74
C ASN A 367 -22.05 -10.62 -16.22
N GLN A 368 -22.22 -11.91 -15.89
CA GLN A 368 -23.49 -12.41 -15.40
C GLN A 368 -23.76 -12.10 -13.93
N GLU A 369 -22.73 -12.07 -13.08
CA GLU A 369 -22.91 -11.81 -11.63
C GLU A 369 -23.07 -10.33 -11.30
N ARG A 370 -22.43 -9.46 -12.07
CA ARG A 370 -22.54 -8.00 -11.93
C ARG A 370 -23.83 -7.44 -12.57
N GLY A 371 -24.54 -8.27 -13.32
CA GLY A 371 -25.64 -7.86 -14.18
C GLY A 371 -25.11 -7.11 -15.41
N ALA A 372 -25.89 -7.10 -16.50
CA ALA A 372 -25.55 -6.35 -17.70
C ALA A 372 -25.75 -4.83 -17.48
N ASN A 373 -25.13 -4.28 -16.43
CA ASN A 373 -25.16 -2.86 -16.12
C ASN A 373 -24.35 -2.11 -17.17
N PHE A 374 -25.01 -1.24 -17.92
CA PHE A 374 -24.39 -0.52 -19.01
C PHE A 374 -23.19 0.32 -18.59
N SER A 375 -23.25 1.03 -17.45
CA SER A 375 -22.17 1.92 -17.02
C SER A 375 -20.91 1.20 -16.52
N GLU A 376 -21.05 -0.08 -16.12
CA GLU A 376 -19.93 -0.92 -15.66
C GLU A 376 -19.25 -1.62 -16.84
N ASN A 377 -20.03 -2.04 -17.84
CA ASN A 377 -19.56 -2.86 -18.94
C ASN A 377 -19.29 -2.05 -20.23
N TYR A 378 -19.44 -0.73 -20.20
CA TYR A 378 -19.16 0.15 -21.33
C TYR A 378 -18.55 1.49 -20.87
N LYS A 379 -17.50 1.92 -21.57
CA LYS A 379 -16.84 3.22 -21.38
C LYS A 379 -16.61 3.91 -22.73
N THR A 380 -16.60 5.23 -22.73
CA THR A 380 -16.29 6.05 -23.92
C THR A 380 -14.80 6.29 -24.12
N ALA A 381 -13.99 5.96 -23.12
CA ALA A 381 -12.53 6.02 -23.13
C ALA A 381 -11.99 5.00 -22.12
N LEU A 382 -10.81 4.45 -22.37
CA LEU A 382 -10.15 3.57 -21.40
C LEU A 382 -9.84 4.42 -20.17
N PRO A 383 -10.21 4.01 -18.94
CA PRO A 383 -9.82 4.76 -17.76
C PRO A 383 -8.31 4.95 -17.77
N THR A 384 -7.86 6.18 -17.56
CA THR A 384 -6.44 6.53 -17.66
C THR A 384 -5.61 5.61 -16.76
N SER A 385 -5.98 5.46 -15.49
CA SER A 385 -5.33 4.52 -14.57
C SER A 385 -5.14 3.10 -15.12
N ILE A 386 -6.05 2.59 -15.95
CA ILE A 386 -5.96 1.27 -16.60
C ILE A 386 -5.12 1.33 -17.89
N ALA A 387 -5.29 2.34 -18.73
CA ALA A 387 -4.45 2.54 -19.91
C ALA A 387 -2.96 2.59 -19.55
N ASN A 388 -2.69 3.05 -18.32
CA ASN A 388 -1.38 3.39 -17.83
C ASN A 388 -0.76 2.22 -17.06
N SER A 389 -1.52 1.52 -16.22
CA SER A 389 -1.02 0.39 -15.42
C SER A 389 -0.77 -0.92 -16.19
N GLN A 390 -1.06 -0.98 -17.49
CA GLN A 390 -1.16 -2.22 -18.25
C GLN A 390 -0.14 -2.24 -19.41
N PRO A 391 0.99 -2.96 -19.30
CA PRO A 391 2.03 -2.94 -20.33
C PRO A 391 1.57 -3.64 -21.61
N MET A 392 1.54 -2.91 -22.73
CA MET A 392 1.05 -3.38 -24.03
C MET A 392 2.16 -4.00 -24.89
N SER A 393 1.87 -5.10 -25.59
CA SER A 393 2.76 -5.76 -26.56
C SER A 393 2.05 -6.53 -27.67
#